data_AF-A0AAP3UYR2-F1
#
_entry.id   AF-A0AAP3UYR2-F1
#
_cell.length_a   1.000
_cell.length_b   1.000
_cell.length_c   1.000
_cell.angle_alpha   90.00
_cell.angle_beta   90.00
_cell.angle_gamma   90.00
#
_symmetry.space_group_name_H-M   'P 1'
#
loop_
_entity.id
_entity.type
_entity.pdbx_description
1 polymer ?
#
loop_
_entity_poly.entity_id
_entity_poly.type
_entity_poly.pdbx_seq_one_letter_code
_entity_poly.pdbx_strand_id
1 'polypeptide(L)'
;MQDIKNALIKKLSLFTEEYPVYDEAVEQGMQQPCFFVLLLEGSQSREIDCRYRRFNSYDIHYFPNPGSLAPREECELVAERLYSDIEYVTGIKGGYRGT
;
A
#
# COMPACT_ATOMS: atom_id res chain seq x y z
N MET A 1 -7.17 3.39 11.74
CA MET A 1 -5.89 2.82 11.30
C MET A 1 -6.15 1.55 10.50
N GLN A 2 -6.71 0.49 11.09
CA GLN A 2 -7.04 -0.76 10.36
C GLN A 2 -7.92 -0.60 9.12
N ASP A 3 -8.88 0.34 9.08
CA ASP A 3 -9.73 0.52 7.88
C ASP A 3 -8.94 0.96 6.65
N ILE A 4 -7.97 1.87 6.82
CA ILE A 4 -7.10 2.35 5.73
C ILE A 4 -6.21 1.22 5.24
N LYS A 5 -5.59 0.48 6.16
CA LYS A 5 -4.74 -0.67 5.85
C LYS A 5 -5.51 -1.73 5.06
N ASN A 6 -6.70 -2.10 5.50
CA ASN A 6 -7.55 -3.07 4.80
C ASN A 6 -7.97 -2.57 3.42
N ALA A 7 -8.31 -1.28 3.31
CA ALA A 7 -8.67 -0.69 2.03
C ALA A 7 -7.50 -0.65 1.05
N LEU A 8 -6.29 -0.39 1.55
CA LEU A 8 -5.05 -0.39 0.77
C LEU A 8 -4.69 -1.80 0.30
N ILE A 9 -4.74 -2.80 1.18
CA ILE A 9 -4.55 -4.22 0.83
C ILE A 9 -5.54 -4.64 -0.24
N LYS A 10 -6.83 -4.29 -0.08
CA LYS A 10 -7.87 -4.58 -1.08
C LYS A 10 -7.58 -3.90 -2.42
N LYS A 11 -7.09 -2.67 -2.42
CA LYS A 11 -6.74 -1.95 -3.65
C LYS A 11 -5.55 -2.61 -4.35
N LEU A 12 -4.53 -3.01 -3.60
CA LEU A 12 -3.36 -3.74 -4.11
C LEU A 12 -3.72 -5.13 -4.65
N SER A 13 -4.64 -5.85 -4.00
CA SER A 13 -5.11 -7.14 -4.52
C SER A 13 -5.89 -7.03 -5.83
N LEU A 14 -6.52 -5.87 -6.08
CA LEU A 14 -7.18 -5.58 -7.36
C LEU A 14 -6.21 -5.06 -8.41
N PHE A 15 -5.13 -4.43 -7.98
CA PHE A 15 -4.04 -3.96 -8.85
C PHE A 15 -3.34 -5.14 -9.52
N THR A 16 -3.09 -6.21 -8.74
CA THR A 16 -2.51 -7.47 -9.23
C THR A 16 -3.20 -8.66 -8.56
N GLU A 17 -4.12 -9.31 -9.27
CA GLU A 17 -4.75 -10.55 -8.78
C GLU A 17 -3.74 -11.71 -8.67
N GLU A 18 -2.63 -11.62 -9.40
CA GLU A 18 -1.59 -12.65 -9.48
C GLU A 18 -0.61 -12.63 -8.30
N TYR A 19 -0.45 -11.49 -7.62
CA TYR A 19 0.61 -11.32 -6.62
C TYR A 19 0.05 -11.19 -5.20
N PRO A 20 0.49 -12.03 -4.26
CA PRO A 20 0.05 -11.94 -2.88
C PRO A 20 0.49 -10.62 -2.23
N VAL A 21 -0.39 -10.06 -1.41
CA VAL A 21 -0.14 -8.87 -0.60
C VAL A 21 0.02 -9.30 0.84
N TYR A 22 1.18 -9.04 1.42
CA TYR A 22 1.53 -9.33 2.80
C TYR A 22 1.57 -8.05 3.64
N ASP A 23 1.45 -8.21 4.96
CA ASP A 23 1.56 -7.13 5.93
C ASP A 23 2.44 -7.53 7.12
N GLU A 24 2.57 -6.63 8.10
CA GLU A 24 3.32 -6.82 9.36
C GLU A 24 3.08 -8.15 10.10
N ALA A 25 1.97 -8.84 9.87
CA ALA A 25 1.68 -10.11 10.55
C ALA A 25 2.41 -11.32 9.94
N VAL A 26 3.10 -11.15 8.82
CA VAL A 26 3.73 -12.25 8.08
C VAL A 26 5.25 -12.24 8.30
N GLU A 27 5.75 -13.10 9.19
CA GLU A 27 7.17 -13.17 9.53
C GLU A 27 8.00 -14.20 8.72
N GLN A 28 7.40 -15.22 8.07
CA GLN A 28 8.16 -16.27 7.39
C GLN A 28 7.47 -16.83 6.13
N GLY A 29 8.23 -16.99 5.04
CA GLY A 29 7.82 -17.75 3.86
C GLY A 29 7.13 -16.99 2.72
N MET A 30 7.39 -15.68 2.57
CA MET A 30 6.84 -14.89 1.47
C MET A 30 7.18 -15.48 0.10
N GLN A 31 6.15 -15.71 -0.72
CA GLN A 31 6.31 -16.14 -2.11
C GLN A 31 6.41 -14.94 -3.03
N GLN A 32 7.52 -14.82 -3.75
CA GLN A 32 7.76 -13.76 -4.74
C GLN A 32 7.24 -14.19 -6.12
N PRO A 33 6.77 -13.24 -6.96
CA PRO A 33 6.63 -11.80 -6.70
C PRO A 33 5.51 -11.47 -5.72
N CYS A 34 5.70 -10.42 -4.90
CA CYS A 34 4.70 -10.02 -3.90
C CYS A 34 4.76 -8.54 -3.52
N PHE A 35 3.69 -8.07 -2.89
CA PHE A 35 3.66 -6.77 -2.22
C PHE A 35 3.76 -6.93 -0.71
N PHE A 36 4.43 -5.99 -0.05
CA PHE A 36 4.50 -5.90 1.40
C PHE A 36 4.11 -4.49 1.86
N VAL A 37 3.18 -4.42 2.80
CA VAL A 37 2.64 -3.17 3.31
C VAL A 37 3.00 -3.02 4.79
N LEU A 38 3.75 -1.95 5.11
CA LEU A 38 4.20 -1.61 6.45
C LEU A 38 3.62 -0.26 6.87
N LEU A 39 3.05 -0.16 8.07
CA LEU A 39 2.68 1.12 8.67
C LEU A 39 3.92 1.71 9.36
N LEU A 40 4.40 2.84 8.85
CA LEU A 40 5.56 3.52 9.43
C LEU A 40 5.14 4.34 10.66
N GLU A 41 4.31 5.35 10.44
CA GLU A 41 3.91 6.29 11.48
C GLU A 41 2.49 6.82 11.22
N GLY A 42 1.74 7.04 12.29
CA GLY A 42 0.46 7.73 12.26
C GLY A 42 0.59 9.09 12.95
N SER A 43 0.08 10.15 12.32
CA SER A 43 0.00 11.46 12.95
C SER A 43 -1.42 12.03 12.86
N GLN A 44 -1.76 12.86 13.84
CA GLN A 44 -3.02 13.59 13.88
C GLN A 44 -2.75 15.04 14.22
N SER A 45 -3.06 15.96 13.30
CA SER A 45 -3.04 17.40 13.54
C SER A 45 -4.46 17.90 13.75
N ARG A 46 -4.61 18.85 14.68
CA ARG A 46 -5.82 19.66 14.78
C ARG A 46 -5.68 20.81 13.78
N GLU A 47 -6.67 20.93 12.91
CA GLU A 47 -6.78 22.03 11.95
C GLU A 47 -7.68 23.13 12.54
N ILE A 48 -8.43 23.84 11.69
CA ILE A 48 -9.36 24.89 12.13
C ILE A 48 -10.49 24.29 12.99
N ASP A 49 -10.67 24.87 14.19
CA ASP A 49 -11.73 24.54 15.14
C ASP A 49 -11.76 23.07 15.57
N CYS A 50 -12.85 22.32 15.32
CA CYS A 50 -13.03 20.92 15.71
C CYS A 50 -12.61 19.93 14.61
N ARG A 51 -11.96 20.40 13.55
CA ARG A 51 -11.52 19.56 12.43
C ARG A 51 -10.14 18.96 12.73
N TYR A 52 -10.01 17.67 12.47
CA TYR A 52 -8.75 16.94 12.63
C TYR A 52 -8.34 16.32 11.31
N ARG A 53 -7.06 16.48 10.96
CA ARG A 53 -6.45 15.79 9.84
C ARG A 53 -5.60 14.64 10.38
N ARG A 54 -5.73 13.47 9.77
CA ARG A 54 -4.96 12.28 10.12
C ARG A 54 -4.12 11.87 8.93
N PHE A 55 -2.84 11.67 9.16
CA PHE A 55 -1.93 11.07 8.21
C PHE A 55 -1.48 9.71 8.73
N ASN A 56 -1.36 8.76 7.82
CA ASN A 56 -0.79 7.45 8.11
C ASN A 56 0.19 7.18 6.98
N SER A 57 1.47 7.17 7.29
CA SER A 57 2.53 6.87 6.35
C SER A 57 2.63 5.36 6.20
N TYR A 58 2.33 4.86 5.02
CA TYR A 58 2.52 3.46 4.67
C TYR A 58 3.67 3.33 3.70
N ASP A 59 4.45 2.28 3.91
CA ASP A 59 5.47 1.85 2.98
C ASP A 59 4.94 0.64 2.20
N ILE A 60 5.00 0.72 0.87
CA ILE A 60 4.55 -0.32 -0.05
C ILE A 60 5.77 -0.81 -0.81
N HIS A 61 6.25 -1.99 -0.43
CA HIS A 61 7.37 -2.63 -1.09
C HIS A 61 6.89 -3.64 -2.11
N TYR A 62 7.42 -3.58 -3.32
CA TYR A 62 7.25 -4.61 -4.35
C TYR A 62 8.51 -5.46 -4.44
N PHE A 63 8.34 -6.78 -4.35
CA PHE A 63 9.38 -7.76 -4.62
C PHE A 63 9.12 -8.35 -6.01
N PRO A 64 10.01 -8.11 -7.00
CA PRO A 64 9.83 -8.57 -8.37
C PRO A 64 10.00 -10.08 -8.47
N ASN A 65 9.67 -10.62 -9.66
CA ASN A 65 9.85 -12.04 -9.91
C ASN A 65 11.35 -12.42 -9.84
N PRO A 66 11.74 -13.44 -9.05
CA PRO A 66 13.14 -13.85 -8.93
C PRO A 66 13.76 -14.36 -10.25
N GLY A 67 12.94 -14.77 -11.22
CA GLY A 67 13.37 -15.16 -12.57
C GLY A 67 13.36 -14.02 -13.60
N SER A 68 13.06 -12.78 -13.19
CA SER A 68 13.01 -11.63 -14.09
C SER A 68 14.41 -11.29 -14.64
N LEU A 69 14.51 -11.08 -15.96
CA LEU A 69 15.76 -10.67 -16.62
C LEU A 69 16.10 -9.19 -16.37
N ALA A 70 15.10 -8.37 -15.99
CA ALA A 70 15.22 -6.94 -15.73
C ALA A 70 14.38 -6.54 -14.50
N PRO A 71 14.71 -7.02 -13.30
CA PRO A 71 13.91 -6.81 -12.09
C PRO A 71 13.75 -5.33 -11.73
N ARG A 72 14.74 -4.50 -12.08
CA ARG A 72 14.69 -3.06 -11.82
C ARG A 72 13.64 -2.36 -12.70
N GLU A 73 13.60 -2.67 -13.99
CA GLU A 73 12.62 -2.09 -14.92
C GLU A 73 11.19 -2.50 -14.54
N GLU A 74 11.02 -3.76 -14.10
CA GLU A 74 9.75 -4.26 -13.57
C GLU A 74 9.31 -3.47 -12.33
N CYS A 75 10.21 -3.25 -11.36
CA CYS A 75 9.91 -2.43 -10.18
C CYS A 75 9.55 -0.99 -10.54
N GLU A 76 10.27 -0.37 -11.48
CA GLU A 76 10.00 1.00 -11.93
C GLU A 76 8.62 1.09 -12.58
N LEU A 77 8.25 0.14 -13.45
CA LEU A 77 6.92 0.07 -14.06
C LEU A 77 5.80 -0.13 -13.03
N VAL A 78 6.02 -0.98 -12.03
CA VAL A 78 5.05 -1.19 -10.94
C VAL A 78 4.91 0.06 -10.09
N ALA A 79 6.01 0.74 -9.75
CA ALA A 79 5.98 1.97 -8.97
C ALA A 79 5.21 3.10 -9.67
N GLU A 80 5.46 3.31 -10.96
CA GLU A 80 4.74 4.32 -11.76
C GLU A 80 3.23 4.09 -11.76
N ARG A 81 2.80 2.83 -11.93
CA ARG A 81 1.37 2.49 -11.89
C ARG A 81 0.76 2.63 -10.49
N LEU A 82 1.52 2.29 -9.45
CA LEU A 82 1.06 2.42 -8.08
C LEU A 82 0.70 3.86 -7.74
N TYR A 83 1.48 4.86 -8.16
CA TYR A 83 1.19 6.27 -7.87
C TYR A 83 -0.22 6.70 -8.29
N SER A 84 -0.66 6.32 -9.49
CA SER A 84 -2.02 6.63 -9.95
C SER A 84 -3.07 5.76 -9.27
N ASP A 85 -2.79 4.48 -9.08
CA ASP A 85 -3.80 3.54 -8.59
C ASP A 85 -4.10 3.68 -7.10
N ILE A 86 -3.13 4.11 -6.29
CA ILE A 86 -3.33 4.31 -4.85
C ILE A 86 -3.70 5.75 -4.48
N GLU A 87 -3.85 6.67 -5.45
CA GLU A 87 -4.23 8.06 -5.16
C GLU A 87 -5.56 8.13 -4.38
N TYR A 88 -6.51 7.25 -4.72
CA TYR A 88 -7.78 7.15 -4.02
C TYR A 88 -8.09 5.71 -3.61
N VAL A 89 -8.28 5.54 -2.30
CA VAL A 89 -8.59 4.25 -1.69
C VAL A 89 -9.91 4.37 -0.93
N THR A 90 -10.84 3.45 -1.16
CA THR A 90 -12.16 3.46 -0.51
C THR A 90 -12.23 2.39 0.57
N GLY A 91 -12.30 2.82 1.82
CA GLY A 91 -12.54 1.96 2.97
C GLY A 91 -14.02 1.90 3.36
N ILE A 92 -14.31 1.17 4.45
CA ILE A 92 -15.68 1.02 4.95
C ILE A 92 -16.12 2.31 5.65
N LYS A 93 -15.19 3.03 6.30
CA LYS A 93 -15.48 4.25 7.05
C LYS A 93 -15.43 5.52 6.19
N GLY A 94 -14.90 5.44 4.97
CA GLY A 94 -14.84 6.58 4.05
C GLY A 94 -13.74 6.45 2.99
N GLY A 95 -13.58 7.52 2.21
CA GLY A 95 -12.52 7.66 1.22
C GLY A 95 -11.22 8.18 1.86
N TYR A 96 -10.11 7.63 1.40
CA TYR A 96 -8.75 8.02 1.78
C TYR A 96 -8.00 8.44 0.52
N ARG A 97 -7.19 9.50 0.66
CA ARG A 97 -6.36 10.01 -0.42
C ARG A 97 -4.89 9.76 -0.12
N GLY A 98 -4.21 9.08 -1.03
CA GLY A 98 -2.75 9.01 -1.07
C GLY A 98 -2.16 10.32 -1.60
N THR A 99 -1.02 10.72 -1.06
CA THR A 99 -0.29 11.93 -1.46
C THR A 99 1.16 11.61 -1.72
#